data_AF-A0A2K1EBX5-F1
#
_entry.id   AF-A0A2K1EBX5-F1
#
_cell.length_a   1.000
_cell.length_b   1.000
_cell.length_c   1.000
_cell.angle_alpha   90.00
_cell.angle_beta   90.00
_cell.angle_gamma   90.00
#
_symmetry.space_group_name_H-M   'P 1'
#
loop_
_entity.id
_entity.type
_entity.pdbx_description
1 polymer ?
#
loop_
_entity_poly.entity_id
_entity_poly.type
_entity_poly.pdbx_seq_one_letter_code
_entity_poly.pdbx_strand_id
1 'polypeptide(L)'
;MAAAFLENGQARTLWLSGVHRRSATKADAKILAGQDLDYSLDPFDDQSFYRSAARSRNAALEVTVGVSPKASRVWLGKANSIEGFAASAALLINAVAAAKQGTAEPFRFLATPVQALDPAQVKGG
;
A
#
# COMPACT_ATOMS: atom_id res chain seq x y z
N MET A 1 -8.59 6.23 1.41
CA MET A 1 -7.64 6.65 0.34
C MET A 1 -6.90 5.47 -0.28
N ALA A 2 -6.12 4.66 0.48
CA ALA A 2 -5.31 3.59 -0.13
C ALA A 2 -6.12 2.52 -0.88
N ALA A 3 -7.26 2.09 -0.33
CA ALA A 3 -8.16 1.13 -0.95
C ALA A 3 -8.55 1.52 -2.38
N ALA A 4 -8.85 2.81 -2.62
CA ALA A 4 -9.24 3.35 -3.93
C ALA A 4 -8.25 3.04 -5.07
N PHE A 5 -6.98 2.79 -4.74
CA PHE A 5 -5.91 2.67 -5.72
C PHE A 5 -5.19 1.32 -5.67
N LEU A 6 -5.17 0.67 -4.51
CA LEU A 6 -4.46 -0.60 -4.31
C LEU A 6 -5.38 -1.81 -4.47
N GLU A 7 -6.69 -1.66 -4.29
CA GLU A 7 -7.65 -2.77 -4.44
C GLU A 7 -7.65 -3.29 -5.88
N ASN A 8 -7.57 -4.62 -6.02
CA ASN A 8 -7.51 -5.34 -7.31
C ASN A 8 -6.42 -4.82 -8.28
N GLY A 9 -5.39 -4.16 -7.74
CA GLY A 9 -4.26 -3.63 -8.50
C GLY A 9 -3.06 -4.54 -8.43
N GLN A 10 -2.24 -4.56 -9.49
CA GLN A 10 -0.97 -5.28 -9.49
C GLN A 10 0.10 -4.41 -8.87
N ALA A 11 0.61 -4.77 -7.69
CA ALA A 11 1.66 -4.02 -7.03
C ALA A 11 2.99 -4.15 -7.78
N ARG A 12 3.53 -3.01 -8.20
CA ARG A 12 4.79 -2.90 -8.95
C ARG A 12 5.95 -2.43 -8.09
N THR A 13 5.65 -1.65 -7.05
CA THR A 13 6.64 -1.22 -6.07
C THR A 13 6.01 -1.16 -4.69
N LEU A 14 6.67 -1.73 -3.69
CA LEU A 14 6.29 -1.63 -2.29
C LEU A 14 7.42 -0.97 -1.51
N TRP A 15 7.07 0.05 -0.73
CA TRP A 15 7.94 0.59 0.32
C TRP A 15 7.44 0.05 1.65
N LEU A 16 8.31 -0.68 2.32
CA LEU A 16 8.02 -1.40 3.54
C LEU A 16 8.80 -0.77 4.71
N SER A 17 8.17 -0.72 5.87
CA SER A 17 8.79 -0.22 7.10
C SER A 17 8.61 -1.24 8.22
N GLY A 18 9.67 -1.54 8.96
CA GLY A 18 9.64 -2.52 10.03
C GLY A 18 8.88 -2.03 11.26
N VAL A 19 8.14 -2.93 11.91
CA VAL A 19 7.60 -2.76 13.27
C VAL A 19 8.37 -3.56 14.32
N HIS A 20 9.33 -4.39 13.88
CA HIS A 20 10.19 -5.16 14.76
C HIS A 20 11.22 -4.29 15.49
N ARG A 21 11.83 -4.83 16.54
CA ARG A 21 12.96 -4.20 17.22
C ARG A 21 14.16 -4.13 16.28
N ARG A 22 14.78 -2.95 16.16
CA ARG A 22 15.98 -2.74 15.34
C ARG A 22 17.10 -3.70 15.74
N SER A 23 17.79 -4.23 14.75
CA SER A 23 18.93 -5.14 14.94
C SER A 23 19.86 -5.08 13.72
N ALA A 24 21.09 -5.55 13.86
CA ALA A 24 22.03 -5.63 12.73
C ALA A 24 21.69 -6.76 11.74
N THR A 25 20.85 -7.72 12.14
CA THR A 25 20.53 -8.92 11.35
C THR A 25 19.29 -8.78 10.49
N LYS A 26 18.51 -7.70 10.64
CA LYS A 26 17.29 -7.45 9.86
C LYS A 26 17.21 -6.00 9.43
N ALA A 27 16.80 -5.77 8.19
CA ALA A 27 16.65 -4.43 7.63
C ALA A 27 15.49 -3.67 8.31
N ASP A 28 15.70 -2.40 8.64
CA ASP A 28 14.64 -1.53 9.19
C ASP A 28 13.55 -1.19 8.15
N ALA A 29 13.90 -1.24 6.86
CA ALA A 29 13.02 -0.95 5.74
C ALA A 29 13.42 -1.76 4.50
N LYS A 30 12.45 -2.00 3.60
CA LYS A 30 12.69 -2.66 2.31
C LYS A 30 12.00 -1.88 1.20
N ILE A 31 12.57 -1.95 0.00
CA ILE A 31 11.92 -1.50 -1.23
C ILE A 31 11.92 -2.70 -2.17
N LEU A 32 10.73 -3.14 -2.56
CA LEU A 32 10.54 -4.23 -3.51
C LEU A 32 10.01 -3.65 -4.82
N ALA A 33 10.52 -4.15 -5.95
CA ALA A 33 10.05 -3.78 -7.28
C ALA A 33 9.92 -5.03 -8.15
N GLY A 34 8.80 -5.16 -8.87
CA GLY A 34 8.49 -6.38 -9.59
C GLY A 34 7.28 -6.25 -10.53
N GLN A 35 6.94 -7.36 -11.18
CA GLN A 35 5.77 -7.42 -12.05
C GLN A 35 4.46 -7.53 -11.26
N ASP A 36 4.46 -8.35 -10.21
CA ASP A 36 3.36 -8.46 -9.26
C ASP A 36 3.91 -8.88 -7.91
N LEU A 37 3.94 -7.93 -6.97
CA LEU A 37 4.62 -8.11 -5.70
C LEU A 37 3.82 -8.95 -4.70
N ASP A 38 2.53 -9.22 -4.95
CA ASP A 38 1.73 -10.10 -4.11
C ASP A 38 2.31 -11.52 -4.05
N TYR A 39 2.92 -11.97 -5.14
CA TYR A 39 3.61 -13.27 -5.24
C TYR A 39 5.06 -13.25 -4.74
N SER A 40 5.61 -12.06 -4.48
CA SER A 40 7.02 -11.89 -4.12
C SER A 40 7.26 -11.68 -2.62
N LEU A 41 6.19 -11.50 -1.83
CA LEU A 41 6.30 -11.30 -0.39
C LEU A 41 6.67 -12.61 0.31
N ASP A 42 7.70 -12.54 1.14
CA ASP A 42 8.20 -13.69 1.88
C ASP A 42 7.35 -13.92 3.14
N PRO A 43 6.70 -15.09 3.27
CA PRO A 43 5.81 -15.37 4.39
C PRO A 43 6.54 -15.46 5.74
N PHE A 44 7.86 -15.58 5.81
CA PHE A 44 8.63 -15.62 7.05
C PHE A 44 9.34 -14.30 7.32
N ASP A 45 9.91 -13.68 6.29
CA ASP A 45 10.72 -12.49 6.48
C ASP A 45 9.90 -11.19 6.47
N ASP A 46 8.77 -11.13 5.77
CA ASP A 46 8.02 -9.88 5.58
C ASP A 46 6.92 -9.61 6.62
N GLN A 47 6.61 -10.58 7.48
CA GLN A 47 5.57 -10.48 8.53
C GLN A 47 5.73 -9.34 9.51
N SER A 48 6.94 -8.83 9.70
CA SER A 48 7.21 -7.72 10.60
C SER A 48 7.41 -6.38 9.89
N PHE A 49 7.01 -6.30 8.62
CA PHE A 49 6.95 -5.05 7.87
C PHE A 49 5.51 -4.68 7.55
N TYR A 50 5.19 -3.40 7.61
CA TYR A 50 3.96 -2.86 7.03
C TYR A 50 4.29 -2.05 5.78
N ARG A 51 3.30 -1.91 4.89
CA ARG A 51 3.41 -1.09 3.69
C ARG A 51 3.25 0.40 4.01
N SER A 52 4.35 1.15 3.94
CA SER A 52 4.35 2.60 4.14
C SER A 52 3.95 3.37 2.87
N ALA A 53 4.30 2.84 1.69
CA ALA A 53 3.83 3.30 0.40
C ALA A 53 3.77 2.16 -0.63
N ALA A 54 3.00 2.34 -1.70
CA ALA A 54 2.98 1.41 -2.81
C ALA A 54 2.73 2.11 -4.14
N ARG A 55 3.16 1.47 -5.21
CA ARG A 55 2.81 1.81 -6.58
C ARG A 55 2.17 0.59 -7.23
N SER A 56 0.93 0.72 -7.68
CA SER A 56 0.16 -0.36 -8.31
C SER A 56 -0.33 0.07 -9.69
N ARG A 57 -0.46 -0.90 -10.59
CA ARG A 57 -1.27 -0.73 -11.80
C ARG A 57 -2.72 -0.94 -11.41
N ASN A 58 -3.51 0.14 -11.41
CA ASN A 58 -4.93 0.08 -11.10
C ASN A 58 -5.69 -0.37 -12.35
N ALA A 59 -6.45 -1.46 -12.26
CA ALA A 59 -7.16 -2.03 -13.40
C ALA A 59 -8.34 -1.15 -13.85
N ALA A 60 -9.09 -0.55 -12.92
CA ALA A 60 -10.27 0.26 -13.23
C ALA A 60 -9.90 1.63 -13.85
N LEU A 61 -8.80 2.22 -13.40
CA LEU A 61 -8.33 3.52 -13.89
C LEU A 61 -7.33 3.39 -15.05
N GLU A 62 -6.89 2.16 -15.36
CA GLU A 62 -5.86 1.83 -16.36
C GLU A 62 -4.53 2.60 -16.22
N VAL A 63 -4.26 3.16 -15.05
CA VAL A 63 -3.06 3.94 -14.74
C VAL A 63 -2.23 3.29 -13.64
N THR A 64 -0.94 3.63 -13.61
CA THR A 64 -0.10 3.28 -12.47
C THR A 64 -0.12 4.39 -11.43
N VAL A 65 -0.65 4.10 -10.26
CA VAL A 65 -0.85 5.06 -9.16
C VAL A 65 0.11 4.74 -8.02
N GLY A 66 0.74 5.77 -7.47
CA GLY A 66 1.47 5.69 -6.21
C GLY A 66 0.64 6.22 -5.06
N VAL A 67 0.70 5.55 -3.90
CA VAL A 67 0.01 5.97 -2.67
C VAL A 67 0.93 5.83 -1.46
N SER A 68 0.94 6.86 -0.61
CA SER A 68 1.59 6.86 0.69
C SER A 68 0.60 7.36 1.74
N PRO A 69 -0.01 6.45 2.53
CA PRO A 69 -0.92 6.86 3.59
C PRO A 69 -0.22 7.66 4.69
N LYS A 70 1.03 7.31 5.01
CA LYS A 70 1.83 8.04 6.00
C LYS A 70 2.00 9.52 5.63
N ALA A 71 2.10 9.82 4.34
CA ALA A 71 2.25 11.19 3.84
C ALA A 71 0.93 11.79 3.31
N SER A 72 -0.21 11.11 3.48
CA SER A 72 -1.51 11.49 2.90
C SER A 72 -1.41 11.86 1.41
N ARG A 73 -0.64 11.08 0.64
CA ARG A 73 -0.26 11.42 -0.73
C ARG A 73 -0.69 10.33 -1.72
N VAL A 74 -1.24 10.77 -2.84
CA VAL A 74 -1.42 9.99 -4.07
C VAL A 74 -0.70 10.70 -5.21
N TRP A 75 -0.10 9.95 -6.14
CA TRP A 75 0.56 10.53 -7.29
C TRP A 75 0.49 9.63 -8.53
N LEU A 76 0.62 10.27 -9.69
CA LEU A 76 0.78 9.64 -10.99
C LEU A 76 2.16 9.98 -11.56
N GLY A 77 2.46 9.49 -12.75
CA GLY A 77 3.62 9.91 -13.52
C GLY A 77 3.54 11.38 -13.97
N LYS A 78 4.60 11.86 -14.62
CA LYS A 78 4.64 13.20 -15.21
C LYS A 78 3.51 13.36 -16.24
N ALA A 79 2.78 14.47 -16.14
CA ALA A 79 1.89 14.94 -17.19
C ALA A 79 2.68 15.72 -18.25
N ASN A 80 2.28 15.59 -19.52
CA ASN A 80 2.94 16.27 -20.65
C ASN A 80 2.24 17.57 -21.07
N SER A 81 1.09 17.89 -20.48
CA SER A 81 0.37 19.14 -20.68
C SER A 81 -0.42 19.52 -19.43
N ILE A 82 -0.91 20.76 -19.39
CA ILE A 82 -1.76 21.25 -18.29
C ILE A 82 -3.12 20.57 -18.29
N GLU A 83 -3.68 20.25 -19.45
CA GLU A 83 -4.94 19.52 -19.60
C GLU A 83 -4.78 18.08 -19.09
N GLY A 84 -3.66 17.43 -19.44
CA GLY A 84 -3.36 16.09 -18.93
C GLY A 84 -3.16 16.07 -17.42
N PHE A 85 -2.56 17.12 -16.85
CA PHE A 85 -2.47 17.30 -15.40
C PHE A 85 -3.85 17.46 -14.77
N ALA A 86 -4.71 18.33 -15.30
CA ALA A 86 -6.05 18.57 -14.79
C ALA A 86 -6.92 17.30 -14.84
N ALA A 87 -6.89 16.57 -15.96
CA ALA A 87 -7.57 15.29 -16.11
C ALA A 87 -7.06 14.24 -15.11
N SER A 88 -5.75 14.15 -14.91
CA SER A 88 -5.13 13.25 -13.94
C SER A 88 -5.55 13.60 -12.50
N ALA A 89 -5.57 14.88 -12.15
CA ALA A 89 -6.02 15.35 -10.83
C ALA A 89 -7.50 15.02 -10.59
N ALA A 90 -8.36 15.31 -11.57
CA ALA A 90 -9.79 14.98 -11.49
C ALA A 90 -10.02 13.47 -11.33
N LEU A 91 -9.29 12.65 -12.09
CA LEU A 91 -9.34 11.19 -11.99
C LEU A 91 -9.00 10.71 -10.57
N LEU A 92 -7.91 11.20 -9.96
CA LEU A 92 -7.52 10.82 -8.61
C LEU A 92 -8.56 11.26 -7.55
N ILE A 93 -9.09 12.48 -7.67
CA ILE A 93 -10.10 13.01 -6.76
C ILE A 93 -11.39 12.18 -6.85
N ASN A 94 -11.86 11.90 -8.06
CA ASN A 94 -13.07 11.10 -8.28
C ASN A 94 -12.90 9.66 -7.78
N ALA A 95 -11.73 9.05 -7.98
CA ALA A 95 -11.44 7.72 -7.44
C ALA A 95 -11.50 7.68 -5.91
N VAL A 96 -10.97 8.70 -5.23
CA VAL A 96 -11.07 8.81 -3.75
C VAL A 96 -12.51 9.03 -3.32
N ALA A 97 -13.28 9.88 -4.02
CA ALA A 97 -14.67 10.16 -3.70
C ALA A 97 -15.60 8.94 -3.90
N ALA A 98 -15.32 8.10 -4.90
CA ALA A 98 -16.08 6.89 -5.19
C ALA A 98 -15.77 5.72 -4.26
N ALA A 99 -14.60 5.73 -3.59
CA ALA A 99 -14.18 4.63 -2.73
C ALA A 99 -15.05 4.55 -1.46
N LYS A 100 -15.76 3.42 -1.28
CA LYS A 100 -16.49 3.10 -0.05
C LYS A 100 -15.51 2.74 1.09
N GLN A 101 -15.96 2.83 2.34
CA GLN A 101 -15.12 2.55 3.51
C GLN A 101 -14.56 1.12 3.51
N GLY A 102 -13.25 1.03 3.80
CA GLY A 102 -12.53 -0.10 4.39
C GLY A 102 -12.74 -1.48 3.75
N THR A 103 -11.93 -1.81 2.75
CA THR A 103 -11.72 -3.20 2.32
C THR A 103 -10.33 -3.71 2.66
N ALA A 104 -10.24 -5.05 2.66
CA ALA A 104 -9.21 -5.88 3.24
C ALA A 104 -7.77 -5.46 2.92
N GLU A 105 -6.89 -5.76 3.87
CA GLU A 105 -5.45 -5.54 3.77
C GLU A 105 -4.91 -6.18 2.48
N PRO A 106 -4.41 -5.36 1.53
CA PRO A 106 -4.21 -5.81 0.15
C PRO A 106 -3.04 -6.77 -0.01
N PHE A 107 -2.11 -6.80 0.95
CA PHE A 107 -0.88 -7.57 0.86
C PHE A 107 -0.84 -8.65 1.92
N ARG A 108 -0.91 -9.90 1.48
CA ARG A 108 -0.71 -11.06 2.35
C ARG A 108 0.70 -11.02 2.94
N PHE A 109 0.84 -11.57 4.14
CA PHE A 109 2.11 -11.66 4.88
C PHE A 109 2.71 -10.35 5.38
N LEU A 110 2.13 -9.17 5.13
CA LEU A 110 2.56 -7.94 5.79
C LEU A 110 1.87 -7.78 7.14
N ALA A 111 2.54 -7.07 8.07
CA ALA A 111 1.95 -6.63 9.32
C ALA A 111 0.79 -5.65 9.07
N THR A 112 -0.31 -5.85 9.78
CA THR A 112 -1.51 -5.02 9.67
C THR A 112 -1.89 -4.46 11.04
N PRO A 113 -2.51 -3.26 11.11
CA PRO A 113 -3.01 -2.73 12.37
C PRO A 113 -4.11 -3.61 12.95
N VAL A 114 -4.01 -3.97 14.22
CA VAL A 114 -5.10 -4.64 14.96
C VAL A 114 -6.17 -3.60 15.28
N GLN A 115 -7.40 -3.75 14.75
CA GLN A 115 -8.46 -2.75 14.94
C GLN A 115 -9.03 -2.71 16.36
N ALA A 116 -8.89 -3.78 17.15
CA ALA A 116 -9.18 -3.81 18.58
C ALA A 116 -8.50 -5.01 19.24
N LEU A 117 -7.83 -4.81 20.37
CA LEU A 117 -7.45 -5.92 21.25
C LEU A 117 -8.74 -6.38 21.95
N ASP A 118 -9.21 -7.59 21.67
CA ASP A 118 -10.16 -8.25 22.56
C ASP A 118 -9.39 -8.66 23.84
N PRO A 119 -9.66 -8.02 25.00
CA PRO A 119 -8.93 -8.34 26.22
C PRO A 119 -9.13 -9.80 26.67
N ALA A 120 -10.16 -10.49 26.18
CA ALA A 120 -10.40 -11.91 26.47
C ALA A 120 -9.41 -12.84 25.74
N GLN A 121 -8.77 -12.39 24.66
CA GLN A 121 -7.80 -13.16 23.88
C GLN A 121 -6.35 -13.02 24.39
N VAL A 122 -6.10 -12.13 25.36
CA VAL A 122 -4.74 -11.81 25.87
C VAL A 122 -4.36 -12.65 27.10
N LYS A 123 -5.27 -13.45 27.65
CA LYS A 123 -4.99 -14.35 28.79
C LYS A 123 -4.39 -15.69 28.33
N GLY A 124 -3.13 -15.67 27.93
CA GLY A 124 -2.39 -16.87 27.54
C GLY A 124 -0.91 -16.58 27.38
N GLY A 125 -0.26 -16.12 28.45
CA GLY A 125 1.18 -15.92 28.53
C GLY A 125 1.64 -16.12 29.96
#